data_AF-A0A960JI76-F1
#
_entry.id   AF-A0A960JI76-F1
#
_cell.length_a   1.000
_cell.length_b   1.000
_cell.length_c   1.000
_cell.angle_alpha   90.00
_cell.angle_beta   90.00
_cell.angle_gamma   90.00
#
_symmetry.space_group_name_H-M   'P 1'
#
loop_
_entity.id
_entity.type
_entity.pdbx_description
1 polymer ?
#
loop_
_entity_poly.entity_id
_entity_poly.type
_entity_poly.pdbx_seq_one_letter_code
_entity_poly.pdbx_strand_id
1 'polypeptide(L)'
;LIISSIRRQGNSKKAERIILGEKLAPDATTKTLFGEAEKLAREGNLKDAIRKGYIALLFELSERKQIGLEIHKTNRDYLRDVRSKAELYKNMNVLTVNYERHWYGSASAKKEDWEEFREGYKNAIGLK
;
A
#
# COMPACT_ATOMS: atom_id res chain seq x y z
N LEU A 1 -45.81 -7.72 -13.24
CA LEU A 1 -44.65 -7.88 -14.16
C LEU A 1 -43.52 -6.99 -13.63
N ILE A 2 -42.77 -7.44 -12.62
CA ILE A 2 -41.43 -8.08 -12.70
C ILE A 2 -40.40 -7.30 -13.55
N ILE A 3 -39.57 -6.55 -12.80
CA ILE A 3 -38.10 -6.38 -12.86
C ILE A 3 -37.44 -5.97 -14.19
N SER A 4 -36.74 -4.83 -14.18
CA SER A 4 -35.39 -4.72 -14.78
C SER A 4 -34.73 -3.36 -14.51
N SER A 5 -33.89 -3.32 -13.47
CA SER A 5 -32.70 -2.45 -13.42
C SER A 5 -31.77 -2.96 -12.32
N ILE A 6 -31.28 -4.19 -12.47
CA ILE A 6 -30.10 -4.62 -11.75
C ILE A 6 -28.95 -3.77 -12.29
N ARG A 7 -28.52 -2.78 -11.50
CA ARG A 7 -27.21 -2.14 -11.66
C ARG A 7 -26.16 -3.26 -11.67
N ARG A 8 -25.69 -3.64 -12.85
CA ARG A 8 -24.43 -4.38 -13.01
C ARG A 8 -23.28 -3.43 -12.69
N GLN A 9 -23.11 -3.08 -11.41
CA GLN A 9 -21.82 -2.63 -10.88
C GLN A 9 -21.20 -3.81 -10.15
N GLY A 10 -20.50 -4.67 -10.90
CA GLY A 10 -19.89 -5.86 -10.32
C GLY A 10 -19.02 -6.64 -11.29
N ASN A 11 -18.40 -5.97 -12.27
CA ASN A 11 -17.61 -6.67 -13.27
C ASN A 11 -16.41 -5.88 -13.80
N SER A 12 -15.75 -5.06 -12.98
CA SER A 12 -14.31 -4.85 -13.18
C SER A 12 -13.60 -6.08 -12.64
N LYS A 13 -13.64 -7.18 -13.39
CA LYS A 13 -12.78 -8.34 -13.17
C LYS A 13 -11.36 -7.82 -12.99
N LYS A 14 -10.91 -7.79 -11.74
CA LYS A 14 -9.58 -8.12 -11.21
C LYS A 14 -8.51 -8.21 -12.31
N ALA A 15 -8.24 -7.10 -12.99
CA ALA A 15 -7.07 -6.99 -13.83
C ALA A 15 -5.88 -7.15 -12.88
N GLU A 16 -4.90 -7.96 -13.27
CA GLU A 16 -3.66 -8.13 -12.53
C GLU A 16 -3.12 -6.75 -12.18
N ARG A 17 -3.12 -6.41 -10.90
CA ARG A 17 -2.62 -5.13 -10.42
C ARG A 17 -1.14 -5.30 -10.17
N ILE A 18 -0.32 -4.54 -10.90
CA ILE A 18 1.12 -4.49 -10.68
C ILE A 18 1.42 -3.21 -9.91
N ILE A 19 1.96 -3.35 -8.70
CA ILE A 19 2.37 -2.23 -7.86
C ILE A 19 3.87 -2.36 -7.60
N LEU A 20 4.66 -1.38 -8.05
CA LEU A 20 6.12 -1.37 -7.88
C LEU A 20 6.81 -2.68 -8.33
N GLY A 21 6.32 -3.25 -9.43
CA GLY A 21 6.81 -4.51 -10.00
C GLY A 21 6.26 -5.78 -9.35
N GLU A 22 5.46 -5.67 -8.29
CA GLU A 22 4.79 -6.81 -7.67
C GLU A 22 3.43 -7.05 -8.29
N LYS A 23 3.23 -8.25 -8.84
CA LYS A 23 1.94 -8.71 -9.35
C LYS A 23 1.09 -9.22 -8.19
N LEU A 24 -0.05 -8.59 -7.97
CA LEU A 24 -0.98 -8.95 -6.90
C LEU A 24 -1.91 -10.07 -7.32
N ALA A 25 -2.29 -10.92 -6.36
CA ALA A 25 -3.32 -11.92 -6.56
C ALA A 25 -4.64 -11.24 -6.97
N PRO A 26 -5.47 -11.87 -7.83
CA PRO A 26 -6.74 -11.28 -8.27
C PRO A 26 -7.66 -10.94 -7.10
N ASP A 27 -7.65 -11.74 -6.05
CA ASP A 27 -8.41 -11.57 -4.81
C ASP A 27 -7.66 -10.86 -3.68
N ALA A 28 -6.51 -10.24 -3.97
CA ALA A 28 -5.79 -9.45 -3.01
C ALA A 28 -6.67 -8.33 -2.42
N THR A 29 -6.58 -8.17 -1.12
CA THR A 29 -7.21 -7.09 -0.37
C THR A 29 -6.16 -6.37 0.47
N THR A 30 -6.45 -5.17 0.93
CA THR A 30 -5.61 -4.48 1.91
C THR A 30 -5.26 -5.36 3.11
N LYS A 31 -6.26 -6.07 3.65
CA LYS A 31 -6.08 -6.94 4.83
C LYS A 31 -5.13 -8.10 4.54
N THR A 32 -5.25 -8.75 3.39
CA THR A 32 -4.37 -9.88 3.03
C THR A 32 -2.94 -9.39 2.79
N LEU A 33 -2.77 -8.27 2.07
CA LEU A 33 -1.45 -7.71 1.78
C LEU A 33 -0.72 -7.24 3.05
N PHE A 34 -1.41 -6.53 3.94
CA PHE A 34 -0.79 -6.09 5.20
C PHE A 34 -0.55 -7.28 6.15
N GLY A 35 -1.44 -8.28 6.15
CA GLY A 35 -1.22 -9.52 6.91
C GLY A 35 0.00 -10.32 6.42
N GLU A 36 0.30 -10.30 5.12
CA GLU A 36 1.55 -10.85 4.58
C GLU A 36 2.77 -10.08 5.09
N ALA A 37 2.70 -8.75 5.14
CA ALA A 37 3.76 -7.91 5.71
C ALA A 37 4.01 -8.24 7.19
N GLU A 38 2.96 -8.39 8.00
CA GLU A 38 3.06 -8.82 9.39
C GLU A 38 3.65 -10.22 9.55
N LYS A 39 3.35 -11.15 8.62
CA LYS A 39 3.95 -12.48 8.60
C LYS A 39 5.46 -12.40 8.35
N LEU A 40 5.88 -11.66 7.32
CA LEU A 40 7.29 -11.45 6.99
C LEU A 40 8.07 -10.86 8.17
N ALA A 41 7.49 -9.88 8.86
CA ALA A 41 8.13 -9.27 10.03
C ALA A 41 8.33 -10.27 11.18
N ARG A 42 7.33 -11.12 11.46
CA ARG A 42 7.43 -12.18 12.47
C ARG A 42 8.51 -13.22 12.15
N GLU A 43 8.74 -13.48 10.87
CA GLU A 43 9.78 -14.38 10.37
C GLU A 43 11.18 -13.72 10.35
N GLY A 44 11.27 -12.42 10.70
CA GLY A 44 12.53 -11.66 10.66
C GLY A 44 12.88 -11.10 9.28
N ASN A 45 12.01 -11.29 8.28
CA ASN A 45 12.15 -10.76 6.92
C ASN A 45 11.70 -9.30 6.87
N LEU A 46 12.37 -8.44 7.63
CA LEU A 46 11.93 -7.07 7.92
C LEU A 46 11.95 -6.15 6.69
N LYS A 47 12.96 -6.31 5.82
CA LYS A 47 13.03 -5.55 4.55
C LYS A 47 11.83 -5.87 3.65
N ASP A 48 11.50 -7.15 3.53
CA ASP A 48 10.36 -7.59 2.73
C ASP A 48 9.03 -7.21 3.38
N ALA A 49 8.96 -7.22 4.72
CA ALA A 49 7.81 -6.72 5.46
C ALA A 49 7.53 -5.24 5.14
N ILE A 50 8.55 -4.38 5.21
CA ILE A 50 8.43 -2.95 4.86
C ILE A 50 7.97 -2.78 3.40
N ARG A 51 8.58 -3.53 2.46
CA ARG A 51 8.16 -3.48 1.05
C ARG A 51 6.70 -3.89 0.87
N LYS A 52 6.30 -5.04 1.42
CA LYS A 52 4.94 -5.56 1.30
C LYS A 52 3.93 -4.61 1.98
N GLY A 53 4.30 -4.03 3.12
CA GLY A 53 3.51 -3.02 3.82
C GLY A 53 3.31 -1.75 2.99
N TYR A 54 4.34 -1.30 2.27
CA TYR A 54 4.22 -0.12 1.39
C TYR A 54 3.32 -0.41 0.18
N ILE A 55 3.39 -1.62 -0.38
CA ILE A 55 2.46 -2.06 -1.43
C ILE A 55 1.01 -2.09 -0.91
N ALA A 56 0.79 -2.59 0.31
CA ALA A 56 -0.52 -2.57 0.95
C ALA A 56 -1.04 -1.13 1.15
N LEU A 57 -0.18 -0.18 1.51
CA LEU A 57 -0.53 1.24 1.62
C LEU A 57 -1.00 1.81 0.29
N LEU A 58 -0.22 1.64 -0.78
CA LEU A 58 -0.58 2.14 -2.11
C LEU A 58 -1.90 1.51 -2.60
N PHE A 59 -2.06 0.20 -2.38
CA PHE A 59 -3.30 -0.49 -2.69
C PHE A 59 -4.49 0.13 -1.94
N GLU A 60 -4.37 0.33 -0.63
CA GLU A 60 -5.45 0.89 0.19
C GLU A 60 -5.79 2.34 -0.19
N LEU A 61 -4.79 3.18 -0.42
CA LEU A 61 -5.02 4.56 -0.86
C LEU A 61 -5.72 4.59 -2.22
N SER A 62 -5.41 3.65 -3.11
CA SER A 62 -6.11 3.51 -4.39
C SER A 62 -7.56 3.06 -4.21
N GLU A 63 -7.82 2.08 -3.34
CA GLU A 63 -9.18 1.62 -3.04
C GLU A 63 -10.04 2.76 -2.44
N ARG A 64 -9.41 3.62 -1.64
CA ARG A 64 -10.00 4.85 -1.08
C ARG A 64 -10.06 6.02 -2.07
N LYS A 65 -9.69 5.81 -3.34
CA LYS A 65 -9.63 6.82 -4.42
C LYS A 65 -8.77 8.04 -4.08
N GLN A 66 -7.74 7.86 -3.25
CA GLN A 66 -6.81 8.92 -2.87
C GLN A 66 -5.67 9.08 -3.89
N ILE A 67 -5.31 8.00 -4.58
CA ILE A 67 -4.30 7.92 -5.63
C ILE A 67 -4.79 7.04 -6.79
N GLY A 68 -4.14 7.11 -7.94
CA GLY A 68 -4.34 6.16 -9.05
C GLY A 68 -3.12 5.26 -9.24
N LEU A 69 -3.32 3.94 -9.25
CA LEU A 69 -2.23 2.97 -9.47
C LEU A 69 -1.91 2.82 -10.95
N GLU A 70 -0.64 2.99 -11.30
CA GLU A 70 -0.13 2.84 -12.66
C GLU A 70 1.27 2.23 -12.63
N ILE A 71 1.56 1.32 -13.56
CA ILE A 71 2.83 0.55 -13.56
C ILE A 71 4.08 1.42 -13.67
N HIS A 72 3.97 2.60 -14.29
CA HIS A 72 5.10 3.52 -14.51
C HIS A 72 5.22 4.60 -13.43
N LYS A 73 4.30 4.65 -12.45
CA LYS A 73 4.38 5.64 -11.37
C LYS A 73 5.48 5.31 -10.39
N THR A 74 6.25 6.33 -10.03
CA THR A 74 7.25 6.29 -8.98
C THR A 74 6.65 6.65 -7.62
N ASN A 75 7.39 6.40 -6.53
CA ASN A 75 7.02 6.86 -5.19
C ASN A 75 6.74 8.37 -5.13
N ARG A 76 7.53 9.17 -5.86
CA ARG A 76 7.35 10.63 -5.96
C ARG A 76 6.03 11.00 -6.65
N ASP A 77 5.61 10.24 -7.64
CA ASP A 77 4.34 10.47 -8.34
C ASP A 77 3.16 10.17 -7.41
N TYR A 78 3.22 9.10 -6.63
CA TYR A 78 2.20 8.82 -5.62
C TYR A 78 2.14 9.88 -4.51
N LEU A 79 3.29 10.43 -4.07
CA LEU A 79 3.30 11.56 -3.14
C LEU A 79 2.66 12.82 -3.77
N ARG A 80 2.83 13.03 -5.07
CA ARG A 80 2.20 14.15 -5.78
C ARG A 80 0.67 14.02 -5.80
N ASP A 81 0.13 12.81 -5.97
CA ASP A 81 -1.32 12.56 -5.96
C ASP A 81 -2.00 13.00 -4.66
N VAL A 82 -1.30 12.92 -3.53
CA VAL A 82 -1.84 13.30 -2.20
C VAL A 82 -1.39 14.68 -1.71
N ARG A 83 -0.65 15.45 -2.51
CA ARG A 83 -0.01 16.71 -2.10
C ARG A 83 -0.97 17.74 -1.50
N SER A 84 -2.21 17.80 -1.98
CA SER A 84 -3.24 18.73 -1.46
C SER A 84 -3.81 18.32 -0.10
N LYS A 85 -3.51 17.11 0.39
CA LYS A 85 -4.00 16.55 1.66
C LYS A 85 -2.84 16.53 2.66
N ALA A 86 -2.57 17.67 3.28
CA ALA A 86 -1.34 17.90 4.06
C ALA A 86 -0.99 16.78 5.05
N GLU A 87 -1.96 16.32 5.86
CA GLU A 87 -1.72 15.25 6.85
C GLU A 87 -1.44 13.90 6.19
N LEU A 88 -2.20 13.53 5.16
CA LEU A 88 -1.96 12.29 4.42
C LEU A 88 -0.61 12.32 3.71
N TYR A 89 -0.27 13.44 3.07
CA TYR A 89 1.03 13.64 2.44
C TYR A 89 2.16 13.46 3.45
N LYS A 90 2.07 14.11 4.62
CA LYS A 90 3.07 14.02 5.67
C LYS A 90 3.26 12.56 6.13
N ASN A 91 2.16 11.87 6.44
CA ASN A 91 2.22 10.48 6.91
C ASN A 91 2.76 9.54 5.83
N MET A 92 2.30 9.68 4.59
CA MET A 92 2.77 8.88 3.47
C MET A 92 4.24 9.16 3.13
N ASN A 93 4.72 10.39 3.29
CA ASN A 93 6.11 10.75 3.04
C ASN A 93 7.07 10.04 4.02
N VAL A 94 6.71 9.97 5.31
CA VAL A 94 7.50 9.22 6.30
C VAL A 94 7.62 7.74 5.90
N LEU A 95 6.50 7.11 5.51
CA LEU A 95 6.49 5.71 5.07
C LEU A 95 7.27 5.50 3.77
N THR A 96 7.21 6.46 2.85
CA THR A 96 7.94 6.42 1.58
C THR A 96 9.46 6.48 1.82
N VAL A 97 9.91 7.39 2.68
CA VAL A 97 11.34 7.50 3.04
C VAL A 97 11.84 6.23 3.72
N ASN A 98 11.06 5.66 4.65
CA ASN A 98 11.41 4.39 5.30
C ASN A 98 11.52 3.26 4.26
N TYR A 99 10.52 3.11 3.39
CA TYR A 99 10.54 2.14 2.29
C TYR A 99 11.76 2.31 1.39
N GLU A 100 12.05 3.51 0.90
CA GLU A 100 13.17 3.77 -0.01
C GLU A 100 14.52 3.46 0.63
N ARG A 101 14.69 3.83 1.91
CA ARG A 101 15.91 3.59 2.68
C ARG A 101 16.25 2.10 2.78
N HIS A 102 15.25 1.24 3.03
CA HIS A 102 15.48 -0.19 3.23
C HIS A 102 15.40 -0.99 1.94
N TRP A 103 14.55 -0.58 0.99
CA TRP A 103 14.37 -1.30 -0.26
C TRP A 103 15.50 -1.03 -1.27
N TYR A 104 15.78 0.24 -1.54
CA TYR A 104 16.80 0.66 -2.50
C TYR A 104 18.16 0.93 -1.84
N GLY A 105 18.17 1.30 -0.55
CA GLY A 105 19.41 1.48 0.18
C GLY A 105 20.04 0.17 0.66
N SER A 106 21.28 0.26 1.10
CA SER A 106 22.06 -0.83 1.70
C SER A 106 21.76 -1.03 3.20
N ALA A 107 20.78 -0.31 3.75
CA ALA A 107 20.47 -0.33 5.18
C ALA A 107 19.76 -1.63 5.56
N SER A 108 20.35 -2.38 6.51
CA SER A 108 19.65 -3.50 7.15
C SER A 108 18.43 -2.98 7.90
N ALA A 109 17.28 -3.61 7.70
CA ALA A 109 16.06 -3.33 8.44
C ALA A 109 16.07 -4.06 9.79
N LYS A 110 15.69 -3.36 10.86
CA LYS A 110 15.53 -3.89 12.21
C LYS A 110 14.06 -3.92 12.61
N LYS A 111 13.77 -4.56 13.74
CA LYS A 111 12.38 -4.72 14.24
C LYS A 111 11.75 -3.36 14.51
N GLU A 112 12.55 -2.41 15.00
CA GLU A 112 12.14 -1.05 15.27
C GLU A 112 11.70 -0.33 13.99
N ASP A 113 12.44 -0.50 12.88
CA ASP A 113 12.07 0.09 11.59
C ASP A 113 10.71 -0.43 11.10
N TRP A 114 10.41 -1.71 11.33
CA TRP A 114 9.11 -2.31 11.01
C TRP A 114 8.00 -1.80 11.92
N GLU A 115 8.19 -1.71 13.24
CA GLU A 115 7.16 -1.20 14.14
C GLU A 115 6.86 0.28 13.87
N GLU A 116 7.89 1.10 13.59
CA GLU A 116 7.71 2.48 13.13
C GLU A 116 6.91 2.55 11.84
N PHE A 117 7.23 1.69 10.86
CA PHE A 117 6.48 1.59 9.61
C PHE A 117 5.02 1.20 9.86
N ARG A 118 4.79 0.21 10.73
CA ARG A 118 3.45 -0.32 11.05
C ARG A 118 2.58 0.73 11.72
N GLU A 119 3.11 1.50 12.66
CA GLU A 119 2.38 2.60 13.29
C GLU A 119 2.15 3.77 12.33
N GLY A 120 3.14 4.12 11.51
CA GLY A 120 2.97 5.11 10.45
C GLY A 120 1.89 4.71 9.45
N TYR A 121 1.81 3.43 9.08
CA TYR A 121 0.78 2.88 8.20
C TYR A 121 -0.61 3.13 8.78
N LYS A 122 -0.86 2.69 10.03
CA LYS A 122 -2.13 2.90 10.75
C LYS A 122 -2.54 4.38 10.76
N ASN A 123 -1.60 5.27 11.07
CA ASN A 123 -1.82 6.71 11.05
C ASN A 123 -2.18 7.26 9.65
N ALA A 124 -1.50 6.80 8.59
CA ALA A 124 -1.76 7.24 7.22
C ALA A 124 -3.16 6.88 6.73
N ILE A 125 -3.70 5.74 7.18
CA ILE A 125 -5.03 5.25 6.77
C ILE A 125 -6.13 5.55 7.79
N GLY A 126 -5.80 6.27 8.86
CA GLY A 126 -6.75 6.69 9.90
C GLY A 126 -7.29 5.54 10.77
N LEU A 127 -6.56 4.42 10.85
CA LEU A 127 -6.83 3.39 11.85
C LEU A 127 -6.12 3.82 13.14
N LYS A 128 -6.86 4.27 14.15
CA LYS A 128 -6.35 4.48 15.52
C LYS A 128 -6.93 3.42 16.44
#